data_AF-A0A4U8UYP4-F1
#
_entry.id   AF-A0A4U8UYP4-F1
#
_cell.length_a   1.000
_cell.length_b   1.000
_cell.length_c   1.000
_cell.angle_alpha   90.00
_cell.angle_beta   90.00
_cell.angle_gamma   90.00
#
_symmetry.space_group_name_H-M   'P 1'
#
loop_
_entity.id
_entity.type
_entity.pdbx_description
1 polymer ?
#
loop_
_entity_poly.entity_id
_entity_poly.type
_entity_poly.pdbx_seq_one_letter_code
_entity_poly.pdbx_strand_id
1 'polypeptide(L)'
;MSTYSPTGIVAESNDAVVFVDGIPMMPDESKWRWDESSKERSPIVYEQILFKDSTVVFHPELAFGTAGARIAKPLTKKTVAYWEITVPHALFGTSLMFGIGTRRARTNLQMSFSDLLGEDEFSAGLSHQGAFCFDGHSDSFCPPLGAGKMQGTTVGILFNGPQASLTYFCDGVRLGTASPKIDLSEVFFPMVSSTAQQSRFQILRHLVAVPLCKSLFESSLERVASMVASDHDVRTLPIPECLKTALIDQLKIYWIHNGYDFDCGY
;
A
#
# COMPACT_ATOMS: atom_id res chain seq x y z
N MET A 1 4.75 -41.79 -8.26
CA MET A 1 3.60 -40.94 -8.64
C MET A 1 4.02 -39.50 -8.39
N SER A 2 4.33 -38.79 -9.46
CA SER A 2 4.86 -37.43 -9.45
C SER A 2 3.69 -36.44 -9.37
N THR A 3 3.69 -35.57 -8.36
CA THR A 3 2.73 -34.47 -8.25
C THR A 3 3.26 -33.26 -9.01
N TYR A 4 2.73 -33.04 -10.21
CA TYR A 4 2.92 -31.81 -10.97
C TYR A 4 2.18 -30.66 -10.27
N SER A 5 2.92 -29.60 -9.92
CA SER A 5 2.34 -28.30 -9.54
C SER A 5 2.02 -27.51 -10.82
N PRO A 6 0.80 -26.95 -11.01
CA PRO A 6 0.42 -26.32 -12.27
C PRO A 6 1.01 -24.92 -12.51
N THR A 7 1.85 -24.41 -11.61
CA THR A 7 2.27 -23.00 -11.65
C THR A 7 3.64 -22.72 -12.25
N GLY A 8 4.42 -23.73 -12.67
CA GLY A 8 5.66 -23.48 -13.41
C GLY A 8 6.68 -22.55 -12.71
N ILE A 9 6.60 -22.39 -11.39
CA ILE A 9 7.61 -21.68 -10.60
C ILE A 9 8.34 -22.73 -9.78
N VAL A 10 9.53 -23.09 -10.24
CA VAL A 10 10.54 -23.78 -9.43
C VAL A 10 10.85 -22.85 -8.26
N ALA A 11 10.85 -23.39 -7.04
CA ALA A 11 11.30 -22.66 -5.86
C ALA A 11 12.81 -22.43 -5.98
N GLU A 12 13.20 -21.40 -6.71
CA GLU A 12 14.54 -20.83 -6.67
C GLU A 12 14.61 -19.82 -5.52
N SER A 13 15.80 -19.77 -4.88
CA SER A 13 16.19 -19.00 -3.70
C SER A 13 15.28 -17.85 -3.26
N ASN A 14 15.03 -17.74 -1.94
CA ASN A 14 14.29 -16.64 -1.30
C ASN A 14 14.81 -15.21 -1.60
N ASP A 15 15.93 -15.05 -2.31
CA ASP A 15 16.50 -13.76 -2.74
C ASP A 15 16.23 -13.42 -4.22
N ALA A 16 15.38 -14.19 -4.92
CA ALA A 16 15.11 -13.97 -6.34
C ALA A 16 14.33 -12.66 -6.56
N VAL A 17 14.87 -11.78 -7.40
CA VAL A 17 14.15 -10.61 -7.92
C VAL A 17 12.96 -11.10 -8.75
N VAL A 18 11.76 -10.65 -8.39
CA VAL A 18 10.51 -10.93 -9.10
C VAL A 18 10.04 -9.66 -9.80
N PHE A 19 9.51 -9.79 -11.01
CA PHE A 19 8.93 -8.66 -11.73
C PHE A 19 7.42 -8.58 -11.50
N VAL A 20 6.93 -7.42 -11.05
CA VAL A 20 5.50 -7.12 -10.91
C VAL A 20 5.20 -5.89 -11.76
N ASP A 21 4.33 -6.04 -12.77
CA ASP A 21 4.02 -4.97 -13.74
C ASP A 21 5.28 -4.35 -14.39
N GLY A 22 6.32 -5.16 -14.63
CA GLY A 22 7.61 -4.71 -15.17
C GLY A 22 8.56 -4.07 -14.16
N ILE A 23 8.18 -3.95 -12.89
CA ILE A 23 9.01 -3.40 -11.82
C ILE A 23 9.78 -4.55 -11.14
N PRO A 24 11.12 -4.50 -11.05
CA PRO A 24 11.87 -5.47 -10.28
C PRO A 24 11.61 -5.25 -8.78
N MET A 25 11.18 -6.30 -8.10
CA MET A 25 10.86 -6.31 -6.68
C MET A 25 11.56 -7.46 -5.97
N MET A 26 11.82 -7.29 -4.68
CA MET A 26 12.37 -8.31 -3.79
C MET A 26 11.46 -8.49 -2.57
N PRO A 27 11.52 -9.64 -1.89
CA PRO A 27 10.84 -9.80 -0.60
C PRO A 27 11.20 -8.67 0.35
N ASP A 28 10.19 -8.12 1.01
CA ASP A 28 10.40 -7.08 2.00
C ASP A 28 10.64 -7.73 3.36
N GLU A 29 11.87 -7.63 3.88
CA GLU A 29 12.24 -8.21 5.18
C GLU A 29 11.57 -7.49 6.38
N SER A 30 10.93 -6.34 6.15
CA SER A 30 10.17 -5.67 7.21
C SER A 30 8.93 -6.48 7.62
N LYS A 31 8.55 -6.40 8.89
CA LYS A 31 7.43 -7.19 9.42
C LYS A 31 6.09 -6.61 8.99
N TRP A 32 5.53 -7.10 7.89
CA TRP A 32 4.13 -6.87 7.52
C TRP A 32 3.22 -7.61 8.51
N ARG A 33 2.51 -6.86 9.34
CA ARG A 33 1.58 -7.38 10.36
C ARG A 33 0.31 -6.56 10.39
N TRP A 34 -0.79 -7.16 10.79
CA TRP A 34 -2.01 -6.41 11.06
C TRP A 34 -1.79 -5.42 12.21
N ASP A 35 -2.35 -4.22 12.06
CA ASP A 35 -2.32 -3.18 13.08
C ASP A 35 -3.47 -3.39 14.07
N GLU A 36 -3.18 -4.02 15.21
CA GLU A 36 -4.21 -4.29 16.23
C GLU A 36 -4.80 -3.01 16.84
N SER A 37 -4.08 -1.88 16.75
CA SER A 37 -4.58 -0.58 17.18
C SER A 37 -5.60 0.02 16.21
N SER A 38 -5.76 -0.57 15.02
CA SER A 38 -6.78 -0.15 14.06
C SER A 38 -8.20 -0.56 14.46
N LYS A 39 -8.40 -1.27 15.58
CA LYS A 39 -9.75 -1.52 16.10
C LYS A 39 -10.30 -0.24 16.71
N GLU A 40 -11.28 0.37 16.05
CA GLU A 40 -12.12 1.35 16.72
C GLU A 40 -12.89 0.69 17.86
N ARG A 41 -12.99 1.39 19.00
CA ARG A 41 -13.80 0.92 20.14
C ARG A 41 -15.27 0.94 19.73
N SER A 42 -15.85 -0.24 19.61
CA SER A 42 -17.29 -0.41 19.45
C SER A 42 -17.96 -0.45 20.83
N PRO A 43 -19.13 0.18 21.03
CA PRO A 43 -19.94 0.04 22.24
C PRO A 43 -20.61 -1.35 22.35
N ILE A 44 -20.41 -2.21 21.35
CA ILE A 44 -21.03 -3.52 21.21
C ILE A 44 -20.15 -4.56 21.90
N VAL A 45 -20.79 -5.54 22.53
CA VAL A 45 -20.12 -6.62 23.28
C VAL A 45 -19.34 -7.58 22.37
N TYR A 46 -19.76 -7.75 21.12
CA TYR A 46 -19.19 -8.70 20.16
C TYR A 46 -17.94 -8.15 19.48
N GLU A 47 -16.90 -8.99 19.35
CA GLU A 47 -15.67 -8.64 18.64
C GLU A 47 -15.93 -8.54 17.13
N GLN A 48 -15.62 -7.40 16.52
CA GLN A 48 -15.77 -7.18 15.07
C GLN A 48 -14.56 -7.70 14.27
N ILE A 49 -13.37 -7.73 14.87
CA ILE A 49 -12.13 -8.10 14.20
C ILE A 49 -11.27 -8.90 15.17
N LEU A 50 -10.86 -10.09 14.76
CA LEU A 50 -9.90 -10.94 15.50
C LEU A 50 -8.61 -11.08 14.68
N PHE A 51 -7.48 -10.69 15.27
CA PHE A 51 -6.16 -10.80 14.65
C PHE A 51 -5.46 -12.09 15.07
N LYS A 52 -4.87 -12.81 14.11
CA LYS A 52 -4.14 -14.07 14.30
C LYS A 52 -2.95 -14.12 13.34
N ASP A 53 -1.76 -13.74 13.83
CA ASP A 53 -0.53 -13.73 13.04
C ASP A 53 -0.67 -12.94 11.73
N SER A 54 -0.57 -13.62 10.57
CA SER A 54 -0.75 -13.03 9.25
C SER A 54 -2.21 -12.98 8.78
N THR A 55 -3.16 -13.40 9.62
CA THR A 55 -4.59 -13.48 9.31
C THR A 55 -5.41 -12.50 10.14
N VAL A 56 -6.38 -11.85 9.50
CA VAL A 56 -7.46 -11.14 10.18
C VAL A 56 -8.79 -11.84 9.89
N VAL A 57 -9.62 -12.00 10.92
CA VAL A 57 -10.96 -12.57 10.83
C VAL A 57 -11.96 -11.46 11.13
N PHE A 58 -12.83 -11.16 10.17
CA PHE A 58 -13.91 -10.19 10.34
C PHE A 58 -15.16 -10.88 10.86
N HIS A 59 -15.84 -10.18 11.77
CA HIS A 59 -17.10 -10.60 12.38
C HIS A 59 -17.04 -12.07 12.85
N PRO A 60 -16.12 -12.42 13.76
CA PRO A 60 -15.98 -13.80 14.26
C PRO A 60 -17.25 -14.32 14.93
N GLU A 61 -18.03 -13.46 15.58
CA GLU A 61 -19.24 -13.91 16.30
C GLU A 61 -20.51 -13.55 15.55
N LEU A 62 -20.64 -12.28 15.16
CA LEU A 62 -21.82 -11.75 14.50
C LEU A 62 -21.42 -10.60 13.57
N ALA A 63 -22.01 -10.56 12.38
CA ALA A 63 -21.85 -9.41 11.50
C ALA A 63 -22.70 -8.23 11.99
N PHE A 64 -22.06 -7.10 12.27
CA PHE A 64 -22.72 -5.86 12.66
C PHE A 64 -22.10 -4.67 11.92
N GLY A 65 -22.45 -4.58 10.63
CA GLY A 65 -21.96 -3.56 9.72
C GLY A 65 -20.66 -3.94 9.01
N THR A 66 -19.89 -2.94 8.58
CA THR A 66 -18.60 -3.12 7.89
C THR A 66 -17.46 -2.87 8.86
N ALA A 67 -16.47 -3.76 8.87
CA ALA A 67 -15.25 -3.62 9.67
C ALA A 67 -14.02 -3.58 8.75
N GLY A 68 -12.99 -2.84 9.13
CA GLY A 68 -11.77 -2.62 8.36
C GLY A 68 -10.51 -2.80 9.20
N ALA A 69 -9.46 -3.34 8.58
CA ALA A 69 -8.18 -3.59 9.22
C ALA A 69 -7.02 -3.06 8.39
N ARG A 70 -6.06 -2.42 9.05
CA ARG A 70 -4.81 -1.95 8.43
C ARG A 70 -3.69 -2.95 8.62
N ILE A 71 -2.75 -2.96 7.68
CA ILE A 71 -1.43 -3.58 7.85
C ILE A 71 -0.45 -2.48 8.26
N ALA A 72 0.37 -2.74 9.27
CA ALA A 72 1.39 -1.82 9.80
C ALA A 72 2.60 -1.66 8.86
N LYS A 73 2.34 -1.30 7.59
CA LYS A 73 3.34 -0.96 6.58
C LYS A 73 3.11 0.47 6.07
N PRO A 74 4.02 1.42 6.35
CA PRO A 74 3.96 2.76 5.79
C PRO A 74 4.12 2.76 4.26
N LEU A 75 3.17 3.39 3.57
CA LEU A 75 3.20 3.69 2.14
C LEU A 75 3.31 5.20 1.98
N THR A 76 4.39 5.65 1.34
CA THR A 76 4.73 7.07 1.16
C THR A 76 4.96 7.38 -0.31
N LYS A 77 5.13 8.66 -0.67
CA LYS A 77 5.53 9.09 -2.02
C LYS A 77 6.81 8.43 -2.57
N LYS A 78 7.65 7.85 -1.72
CA LYS A 78 8.90 7.16 -2.11
C LYS A 78 8.74 5.64 -2.14
N THR A 79 7.60 5.11 -1.70
CA THR A 79 7.38 3.67 -1.56
C THR A 79 6.82 3.10 -2.85
N VAL A 80 7.43 2.02 -3.35
CA VAL A 80 6.81 1.13 -4.34
C VAL A 80 6.77 -0.26 -3.74
N ALA A 81 5.56 -0.75 -3.47
CA ALA A 81 5.35 -1.98 -2.72
C ALA A 81 4.22 -2.80 -3.34
N TYR A 82 4.37 -4.11 -3.31
CA TYR A 82 3.36 -5.06 -3.78
C TYR A 82 3.01 -6.03 -2.67
N TRP A 83 1.73 -6.32 -2.48
CA TRP A 83 1.30 -7.32 -1.52
C TRP A 83 0.12 -8.13 -2.04
N GLU A 84 0.00 -9.35 -1.53
CA GLU A 84 -1.08 -10.27 -1.84
C GLU A 84 -1.87 -10.56 -0.57
N ILE A 85 -3.19 -10.38 -0.65
CA ILE A 85 -4.14 -10.84 0.36
C ILE A 85 -4.92 -12.01 -0.22
N THR A 86 -4.88 -13.15 0.47
CA THR A 86 -5.67 -14.32 0.11
C THR A 86 -6.89 -14.45 1.02
N VAL A 87 -8.04 -14.71 0.41
CA VAL A 87 -9.28 -15.08 1.09
C VAL A 87 -9.51 -16.57 0.79
N PRO A 88 -9.44 -17.47 1.78
CA PRO A 88 -9.37 -18.92 1.53
C PRO A 88 -10.71 -19.54 1.13
N HIS A 89 -11.79 -18.78 1.18
CA HIS A 89 -13.13 -19.17 0.78
C HIS A 89 -13.60 -18.31 -0.39
N ALA A 90 -14.69 -18.71 -1.05
CA ALA A 90 -15.35 -17.89 -2.05
C ALA A 90 -15.63 -16.48 -1.51
N LEU A 91 -15.53 -15.46 -2.35
CA LEU A 91 -15.88 -14.10 -1.95
C LEU A 91 -17.40 -14.00 -1.86
N PHE A 92 -17.92 -13.58 -0.71
CA PHE A 92 -19.36 -13.48 -0.44
C PHE A 92 -19.67 -12.32 0.52
N GLY A 93 -20.94 -11.91 0.54
CA GLY A 93 -21.42 -10.81 1.38
C GLY A 93 -21.63 -9.53 0.58
N THR A 94 -22.03 -8.46 1.27
CA THR A 94 -22.37 -7.19 0.61
C THR A 94 -21.14 -6.44 0.14
N SER A 95 -20.07 -6.42 0.94
CA SER A 95 -18.80 -5.80 0.57
C SER A 95 -17.62 -6.54 1.20
N LEU A 96 -16.60 -6.78 0.37
CA LEU A 96 -15.24 -7.12 0.76
C LEU A 96 -14.35 -6.21 -0.07
N MET A 97 -13.43 -5.49 0.55
CA MET A 97 -12.57 -4.53 -0.17
C MET A 97 -11.10 -4.74 0.12
N PHE A 98 -10.29 -4.33 -0.85
CA PHE A 98 -8.84 -4.38 -0.81
C PHE A 98 -8.29 -3.03 -1.27
N GLY A 99 -7.41 -2.41 -0.50
CA GLY A 99 -6.93 -1.06 -0.84
C GLY A 99 -5.93 -0.49 0.15
N ILE A 100 -6.00 0.82 0.34
CA ILE A 100 -5.15 1.59 1.23
C ILE A 100 -5.98 2.59 2.05
N GLY A 101 -5.45 3.00 3.20
CA GLY A 101 -6.03 4.09 3.98
C GLY A 101 -5.00 4.75 4.90
N THR A 102 -5.21 6.01 5.24
CA THR A 102 -4.38 6.71 6.23
C THR A 102 -4.79 6.31 7.65
N ARG A 103 -4.16 6.90 8.68
CA ARG A 103 -4.62 6.72 10.07
C ARG A 103 -5.99 7.34 10.34
N ARG A 104 -6.42 8.28 9.49
CA ARG A 104 -7.71 8.97 9.58
C ARG A 104 -8.84 8.17 8.93
N ALA A 105 -8.49 7.23 8.05
CA ALA A 105 -9.46 6.34 7.43
C ALA A 105 -10.26 5.59 8.51
N ARG A 106 -11.58 5.62 8.35
CA ARG A 106 -12.51 4.88 9.18
C ARG A 106 -12.25 3.38 9.09
N THR A 107 -12.41 2.70 10.21
CA THR A 107 -12.22 1.25 10.33
C THR A 107 -13.52 0.51 10.66
N ASN A 108 -14.63 1.22 10.82
CA ASN A 108 -15.91 0.65 11.20
C ASN A 108 -17.08 1.48 10.66
N LEU A 109 -18.09 0.81 10.12
CA LEU A 109 -19.42 1.36 9.84
C LEU A 109 -20.46 0.52 10.60
N GLN A 110 -20.84 0.97 11.79
CA GLN A 110 -21.82 0.25 12.61
C GLN A 110 -23.20 0.32 11.96
N MET A 111 -23.90 -0.81 11.93
CA MET A 111 -25.25 -0.94 11.33
C MET A 111 -25.34 -0.60 9.83
N SER A 112 -24.22 -0.38 9.15
CA SER A 112 -24.17 -0.16 7.70
C SER A 112 -23.31 -1.22 7.04
N PHE A 113 -23.86 -1.86 6.00
CA PHE A 113 -23.20 -2.94 5.26
C PHE A 113 -22.88 -2.45 3.85
N SER A 114 -21.86 -1.59 3.74
CA SER A 114 -21.46 -0.93 2.50
C SER A 114 -19.95 -0.97 2.32
N ASP A 115 -19.49 -0.55 1.13
CA ASP A 115 -18.09 -0.27 0.88
C ASP A 115 -17.58 0.78 1.90
N LEU A 116 -16.46 0.45 2.55
CA LEU A 116 -15.82 1.29 3.59
C LEU A 116 -14.67 2.11 3.00
N LEU A 117 -13.82 1.48 2.18
CA LEU A 117 -12.65 2.13 1.61
C LEU A 117 -13.10 3.04 0.48
N GLY A 118 -12.69 4.31 0.52
CA GLY A 118 -13.14 5.32 -0.44
C GLY A 118 -14.47 6.00 -0.10
N GLU A 119 -15.02 5.80 1.11
CA GLU A 119 -16.12 6.64 1.62
C GLU A 119 -15.71 8.13 1.69
N ASP A 120 -14.41 8.37 1.90
CA ASP A 120 -13.78 9.68 2.00
C ASP A 120 -12.42 9.71 1.28
N GLU A 121 -11.71 10.84 1.35
CA GLU A 121 -10.40 11.03 0.76
C GLU A 121 -9.26 10.31 1.52
N PHE A 122 -9.52 9.78 2.72
CA PHE A 122 -8.51 9.13 3.56
C PHE A 122 -8.29 7.67 3.20
N SER A 123 -9.09 7.11 2.30
CA SER A 123 -8.93 5.73 1.85
C SER A 123 -9.32 5.55 0.39
N ALA A 124 -8.81 4.48 -0.23
CA ALA A 124 -9.17 4.08 -1.58
C ALA A 124 -9.16 2.55 -1.64
N GLY A 125 -10.08 1.93 -2.38
CA GLY A 125 -10.11 0.48 -2.46
C GLY A 125 -10.95 -0.08 -3.60
N LEU A 126 -10.61 -1.30 -3.99
CA LEU A 126 -11.39 -2.11 -4.93
C LEU A 126 -12.30 -3.06 -4.15
N SER A 127 -13.60 -2.96 -4.41
CA SER A 127 -14.61 -3.88 -3.93
C SER A 127 -14.57 -5.20 -4.71
N HIS A 128 -14.90 -6.32 -4.08
CA HIS A 128 -14.95 -7.61 -4.77
C HIS A 128 -16.00 -7.69 -5.88
N GLN A 129 -16.98 -6.78 -5.91
CA GLN A 129 -17.89 -6.62 -7.05
C GLN A 129 -17.25 -5.94 -8.26
N GLY A 130 -16.00 -5.48 -8.14
CA GLY A 130 -15.25 -4.88 -9.23
C GLY A 130 -15.39 -3.35 -9.35
N ALA A 131 -15.94 -2.70 -8.33
CA ALA A 131 -16.02 -1.24 -8.23
C ALA A 131 -14.80 -0.68 -7.47
N PHE A 132 -14.12 0.32 -8.03
CA PHE A 132 -13.06 1.06 -7.36
C PHE A 132 -13.65 2.33 -6.72
N CYS A 133 -13.38 2.52 -5.43
CA CYS A 133 -13.96 3.58 -4.62
C CYS A 133 -12.88 4.53 -4.09
N PHE A 134 -13.12 5.84 -4.18
CA PHE A 134 -12.26 6.91 -3.65
C PHE A 134 -13.05 8.22 -3.53
N ASP A 135 -12.87 8.98 -2.44
CA ASP A 135 -13.43 10.33 -2.26
C ASP A 135 -14.96 10.37 -2.45
N GLY A 136 -15.67 9.37 -1.93
CA GLY A 136 -17.12 9.23 -2.05
C GLY A 136 -17.62 8.80 -3.44
N HIS A 137 -16.71 8.59 -4.41
CA HIS A 137 -17.03 8.12 -5.75
C HIS A 137 -16.75 6.63 -5.91
N SER A 138 -17.54 5.96 -6.77
CA SER A 138 -17.42 4.53 -7.06
C SER A 138 -17.56 4.31 -8.57
N ASP A 139 -16.48 3.83 -9.20
CA ASP A 139 -16.42 3.58 -10.64
C ASP A 139 -16.28 2.09 -10.96
N SER A 140 -16.94 1.64 -12.02
CA SER A 140 -16.76 0.28 -12.56
C SER A 140 -15.33 0.11 -13.05
N PHE A 141 -14.56 -0.75 -12.40
CA PHE A 141 -13.12 -0.92 -12.66
C PHE A 141 -12.81 -2.27 -13.35
N CYS A 142 -13.45 -3.35 -12.89
CA CYS A 142 -13.28 -4.69 -13.45
C CYS A 142 -14.54 -5.53 -13.22
N PRO A 143 -14.67 -6.71 -13.85
CA PRO A 143 -15.70 -7.68 -13.46
C PRO A 143 -15.54 -8.14 -12.00
N PRO A 144 -16.59 -8.68 -11.36
CA PRO A 144 -16.51 -9.18 -9.99
C PRO A 144 -15.37 -10.18 -9.79
N LEU A 145 -14.61 -9.99 -8.72
CA LEU A 145 -13.46 -10.81 -8.36
C LEU A 145 -13.93 -12.22 -7.98
N GLY A 146 -13.23 -13.23 -8.49
CA GLY A 146 -13.56 -14.63 -8.20
C GLY A 146 -14.95 -15.07 -8.69
N ALA A 147 -15.59 -14.34 -9.62
CA ALA A 147 -16.90 -14.69 -10.15
C ALA A 147 -16.94 -16.15 -10.63
N GLY A 148 -17.93 -16.91 -10.14
CA GLY A 148 -18.11 -18.33 -10.49
C GLY A 148 -17.12 -19.29 -9.82
N LYS A 149 -16.23 -18.82 -8.93
CA LYS A 149 -15.33 -19.69 -8.17
C LYS A 149 -15.93 -20.07 -6.82
N MET A 150 -15.85 -21.37 -6.50
CA MET A 150 -16.17 -21.90 -5.17
C MET A 150 -14.94 -21.96 -4.25
N GLN A 151 -13.75 -21.71 -4.80
CA GLN A 151 -12.47 -21.72 -4.09
C GLN A 151 -12.04 -20.31 -3.67
N GLY A 152 -10.98 -20.23 -2.86
CA GLY A 152 -10.38 -18.96 -2.45
C GLY A 152 -9.84 -18.13 -3.61
N THR A 153 -9.73 -16.83 -3.35
CA THR A 153 -9.26 -15.79 -4.28
C THR A 153 -8.10 -15.04 -3.66
N THR A 154 -7.05 -14.78 -4.45
CA THR A 154 -5.93 -13.93 -4.03
C THR A 154 -5.97 -12.60 -4.78
N VAL A 155 -5.97 -11.50 -4.04
CA VAL A 155 -5.94 -10.14 -4.59
C VAL A 155 -4.56 -9.54 -4.34
N GLY A 156 -3.87 -9.19 -5.42
CA GLY A 156 -2.60 -8.49 -5.40
C GLY A 156 -2.79 -6.99 -5.60
N ILE A 157 -2.03 -6.18 -4.88
CA ILE A 157 -2.03 -4.72 -5.01
C ILE A 157 -0.59 -4.24 -5.14
N LEU A 158 -0.29 -3.52 -6.21
CA LEU A 158 0.95 -2.77 -6.40
C LEU A 158 0.66 -1.28 -6.16
N PHE A 159 1.20 -0.75 -5.08
CA PHE A 159 1.23 0.68 -4.82
C PHE A 159 2.49 1.31 -5.41
N ASN A 160 2.33 2.35 -6.22
CA ASN A 160 3.43 3.15 -6.76
C ASN A 160 3.30 4.59 -6.22
N GLY A 161 4.05 4.88 -5.15
CA GLY A 161 4.06 6.19 -4.49
C GLY A 161 4.42 7.35 -5.41
N PRO A 162 5.51 7.28 -6.22
CA PRO A 162 5.85 8.34 -7.16
C PRO A 162 4.75 8.69 -8.16
N GLN A 163 3.93 7.71 -8.55
CA GLN A 163 2.82 7.88 -9.49
C GLN A 163 1.45 8.03 -8.81
N ALA A 164 1.39 7.96 -7.47
CA ALA A 164 0.16 7.94 -6.70
C ALA A 164 -0.88 6.94 -7.24
N SER A 165 -0.45 5.73 -7.60
CA SER A 165 -1.29 4.75 -8.29
C SER A 165 -1.35 3.40 -7.60
N LEU A 166 -2.45 2.67 -7.88
CA LEU A 166 -2.75 1.33 -7.40
C LEU A 166 -3.04 0.43 -8.59
N THR A 167 -2.18 -0.55 -8.85
CA THR A 167 -2.43 -1.62 -9.83
C THR A 167 -2.95 -2.86 -9.12
N TYR A 168 -4.09 -3.38 -9.58
CA TYR A 168 -4.74 -4.54 -8.98
C TYR A 168 -4.55 -5.81 -9.80
N PHE A 169 -4.48 -6.93 -9.10
CA PHE A 169 -4.34 -8.27 -9.66
C PHE A 169 -5.35 -9.22 -8.98
N CYS A 170 -5.95 -10.13 -9.74
CA CYS A 170 -6.75 -11.23 -9.21
C CYS A 170 -6.13 -12.55 -9.65
N ASP A 171 -5.74 -13.39 -8.70
CA ASP A 171 -5.08 -14.69 -8.93
C ASP A 171 -3.91 -14.60 -9.92
N GLY A 172 -3.09 -13.54 -9.77
CA GLY A 172 -1.93 -13.26 -10.61
C GLY A 172 -2.25 -12.57 -11.95
N VAL A 173 -3.53 -12.39 -12.30
CA VAL A 173 -3.94 -11.69 -13.52
C VAL A 173 -4.12 -10.19 -13.25
N ARG A 174 -3.43 -9.34 -14.00
CA ARG A 174 -3.56 -7.88 -13.92
C ARG A 174 -4.96 -7.43 -14.33
N LEU A 175 -5.61 -6.64 -13.48
CA LEU A 175 -6.95 -6.10 -13.72
C LEU A 175 -6.89 -4.68 -14.34
N GLY A 176 -5.98 -3.85 -13.85
CA GLY A 176 -5.90 -2.45 -14.24
C GLY A 176 -5.14 -1.60 -13.23
N THR A 177 -4.98 -0.31 -13.54
CA THR A 177 -4.38 0.69 -12.64
C THR A 177 -5.37 1.80 -12.36
N ALA A 178 -5.61 2.08 -11.09
CA ALA A 178 -6.32 3.28 -10.63
C ALA A 178 -5.30 4.33 -10.21
N SER A 179 -5.53 5.59 -10.57
CA SER A 179 -4.71 6.74 -10.16
C SER A 179 -5.59 7.77 -9.43
N PRO A 180 -6.10 7.43 -8.24
CA PRO A 180 -6.87 8.36 -7.42
C PRO A 180 -6.00 9.57 -7.04
N LYS A 181 -6.63 10.71 -6.78
CA LYS A 181 -5.92 11.93 -6.33
C LYS A 181 -5.60 11.87 -4.83
N ILE A 182 -4.86 10.84 -4.42
CA ILE A 182 -4.45 10.65 -3.02
C ILE A 182 -3.40 11.70 -2.61
N ASP A 183 -3.55 12.27 -1.41
CA ASP A 183 -2.58 13.19 -0.84
C ASP A 183 -1.45 12.44 -0.11
N LEU A 184 -0.33 12.23 -0.81
CA LEU A 184 0.86 11.58 -0.27
C LEU A 184 1.71 12.48 0.66
N SER A 185 1.18 13.62 1.10
CA SER A 185 1.67 14.31 2.28
C SER A 185 1.39 13.50 3.56
N GLU A 186 0.30 12.73 3.56
CA GLU A 186 -0.01 11.75 4.60
C GLU A 186 0.60 10.37 4.31
N VAL A 187 0.74 9.56 5.37
CA VAL A 187 1.18 8.16 5.26
C VAL A 187 -0.03 7.26 5.10
N PHE A 188 -0.04 6.47 4.04
CA PHE A 188 -1.03 5.43 3.78
C PHE A 188 -0.55 4.08 4.32
N PHE A 189 -1.49 3.17 4.50
CA PHE A 189 -1.26 1.80 4.95
C PHE A 189 -2.12 0.86 4.10
N PRO A 190 -1.63 -0.35 3.76
CA PRO A 190 -2.50 -1.37 3.16
C PRO A 190 -3.70 -1.62 4.08
N MET A 191 -4.88 -1.77 3.48
CA MET A 191 -6.13 -1.90 4.22
C MET A 191 -7.08 -2.86 3.51
N VAL A 192 -7.84 -3.60 4.30
CA VAL A 192 -8.96 -4.43 3.81
C VAL A 192 -10.19 -4.19 4.66
N SER A 193 -11.37 -4.45 4.12
CA SER A 193 -12.63 -4.37 4.87
C SER A 193 -13.58 -5.49 4.48
N SER A 194 -14.52 -5.79 5.38
CA SER A 194 -15.56 -6.79 5.13
C SER A 194 -16.84 -6.56 5.91
N THR A 195 -17.95 -6.88 5.26
CA THR A 195 -19.28 -7.09 5.87
C THR A 195 -19.54 -8.55 6.23
N ALA A 196 -18.72 -9.47 5.74
CA ALA A 196 -19.01 -10.90 5.75
C ALA A 196 -18.60 -11.55 7.07
N GLN A 197 -19.55 -12.25 7.69
CA GLN A 197 -19.31 -13.01 8.91
C GLN A 197 -18.28 -14.11 8.69
N GLN A 198 -17.39 -14.31 9.67
CA GLN A 198 -16.36 -15.35 9.64
C GLN A 198 -15.42 -15.28 8.42
N SER A 199 -15.34 -14.13 7.75
CA SER A 199 -14.46 -13.97 6.60
C SER A 199 -13.01 -13.80 7.03
N ARG A 200 -12.08 -14.45 6.32
CA ARG A 200 -10.66 -14.51 6.68
C ARG A 200 -9.81 -13.92 5.58
N PHE A 201 -8.92 -13.01 5.95
CA PHE A 201 -7.98 -12.38 5.04
C PHE A 201 -6.58 -12.63 5.55
N GLN A 202 -5.73 -13.20 4.71
CA GLN A 202 -4.35 -13.57 5.07
C GLN A 202 -3.35 -12.85 4.17
N ILE A 203 -2.33 -12.25 4.79
CA ILE A 203 -1.17 -11.69 4.08
C ILE A 203 -0.37 -12.88 3.54
N LEU A 204 -0.35 -13.04 2.21
CA LEU A 204 0.31 -14.15 1.54
C LEU A 204 1.73 -13.80 1.10
N ARG A 205 1.90 -12.61 0.52
CA ARG A 205 3.18 -12.13 -0.02
C ARG A 205 3.29 -10.62 0.15
N HIS A 206 4.51 -10.14 0.35
CA HIS A 206 4.84 -8.73 0.41
C HIS A 206 6.23 -8.51 -0.19
N LEU A 207 6.30 -7.59 -1.15
CA LEU A 207 7.50 -7.23 -1.90
C LEU A 207 7.67 -5.71 -1.87
N VAL A 208 8.90 -5.26 -1.99
CA VAL A 208 9.25 -3.86 -2.24
C VAL A 208 10.07 -3.77 -3.52
N ALA A 209 9.92 -2.67 -4.25
CA ALA A 209 10.78 -2.42 -5.39
C ALA A 209 12.23 -2.50 -4.95
N VAL A 210 13.07 -3.14 -5.77
CA VAL A 210 14.51 -3.16 -5.55
C VAL A 210 14.94 -1.70 -5.38
N PRO A 211 15.61 -1.34 -4.27
CA PRO A 211 16.15 0.00 -4.13
C PRO A 211 17.04 0.22 -5.34
N LEU A 212 16.60 1.08 -6.27
CA LEU A 212 17.51 1.60 -7.26
C LEU A 212 18.57 2.32 -6.43
N CYS A 213 19.79 1.79 -6.40
CA CYS A 213 20.92 2.54 -5.87
C CYS A 213 20.79 3.94 -6.42
N LYS A 214 20.84 4.95 -5.55
CA LYS A 214 20.89 6.35 -5.98
C LYS A 214 21.85 6.40 -7.15
N SER A 215 21.41 6.97 -8.26
CA SER A 215 22.28 7.12 -9.42
C SER A 215 23.60 7.73 -8.93
N LEU A 216 24.73 7.44 -9.60
CA LEU A 216 25.99 8.09 -9.25
C LEU A 216 25.78 9.61 -9.14
N PHE A 217 24.95 10.17 -10.01
CA PHE A 217 24.50 11.55 -9.97
C PHE A 217 23.85 11.96 -8.64
N GLU A 218 22.78 11.29 -8.20
CA GLU A 218 22.10 11.60 -6.92
C GLU A 218 23.02 11.38 -5.71
N SER A 219 23.79 10.29 -5.71
CA SER A 219 24.78 10.01 -4.66
C SER A 219 25.86 11.10 -4.61
N SER A 220 26.32 11.58 -5.77
CA SER A 220 27.29 12.66 -5.88
C SER A 220 26.71 13.97 -5.40
N LEU A 221 25.48 14.29 -5.80
CA LEU A 221 24.77 15.50 -5.39
C LEU A 221 24.60 15.56 -3.88
N GLU A 222 24.10 14.50 -3.26
CA GLU A 222 23.95 14.46 -1.81
C GLU A 222 25.30 14.55 -1.10
N ARG A 223 26.33 13.87 -1.62
CA ARG A 223 27.66 13.92 -1.02
C ARG A 223 28.22 15.34 -1.08
N VAL A 224 28.12 16.01 -2.23
CA VAL A 224 28.56 17.39 -2.40
C VAL A 224 27.73 18.32 -1.53
N ALA A 225 26.40 18.19 -1.51
CA ALA A 225 25.51 18.97 -0.66
C ALA A 225 25.87 18.83 0.83
N SER A 226 26.25 17.64 1.30
CA SER A 226 26.72 17.41 2.68
C SER A 226 28.06 18.07 3.03
N MET A 227 28.85 18.46 2.01
CA MET A 227 30.16 19.10 2.18
C MET A 227 30.08 20.63 2.08
N VAL A 228 28.93 21.17 1.70
CA VAL A 228 28.73 22.59 1.45
C VAL A 228 27.87 23.19 2.58
N ALA A 229 28.30 24.32 3.13
CA ALA A 229 27.70 24.89 4.34
C ALA A 229 26.52 25.85 4.04
N SER A 230 26.45 26.40 2.82
CA SER A 230 25.43 27.41 2.47
C SER A 230 25.09 27.43 0.97
N ASP A 231 23.94 28.02 0.64
CA ASP A 231 23.54 28.31 -0.75
C ASP A 231 24.55 29.20 -1.48
N HIS A 232 25.22 30.11 -0.75
CA HIS A 232 26.26 30.98 -1.30
C HIS A 232 27.45 30.14 -1.79
N ASP A 233 27.90 29.18 -0.98
CA ASP A 233 29.01 28.30 -1.33
C ASP A 233 28.70 27.47 -2.58
N VAL A 234 27.46 26.99 -2.74
CA VAL A 234 27.03 26.28 -3.96
C VAL A 234 27.16 27.18 -5.20
N ARG A 235 26.80 28.46 -5.10
CA ARG A 235 26.88 29.42 -6.21
C ARG A 235 28.32 29.66 -6.67
N THR A 236 29.30 29.53 -5.77
CA THR A 236 30.73 29.69 -6.06
C THR A 236 31.39 28.46 -6.70
N LEU A 237 30.74 27.29 -6.68
CA LEU A 237 31.30 26.08 -7.25
C LEU A 237 31.52 26.22 -8.77
N PRO A 238 32.66 25.71 -9.31
CA PRO A 238 32.96 25.75 -10.74
C PRO A 238 32.22 24.65 -11.51
N ILE A 239 30.90 24.61 -11.38
CA ILE A 239 30.01 23.60 -11.99
C ILE A 239 28.91 24.29 -12.81
N PRO A 240 28.31 23.60 -13.79
CA PRO A 240 27.18 24.13 -14.56
C PRO A 240 26.02 24.58 -13.66
N GLU A 241 25.33 25.66 -14.07
CA GLU A 241 24.27 26.28 -13.28
C GLU A 241 23.10 25.33 -12.99
N CYS A 242 22.80 24.40 -13.91
CA CYS A 242 21.80 23.36 -13.70
C CYS A 242 22.14 22.43 -12.52
N LEU A 243 23.43 22.17 -12.25
CA LEU A 243 23.88 21.38 -11.12
C LEU A 243 23.84 22.16 -9.82
N LYS A 244 24.09 23.48 -9.87
CA LYS A 244 23.96 24.35 -8.70
C LYS A 244 22.53 24.40 -8.19
N THR A 245 21.55 24.54 -9.10
CA THR A 245 20.13 24.49 -8.74
C THR A 245 19.76 23.16 -8.09
N ALA A 246 20.20 22.04 -8.68
CA ALA A 246 19.95 20.71 -8.13
C ALA A 246 20.61 20.51 -6.74
N LEU A 247 21.82 21.04 -6.53
CA LEU A 247 22.50 20.99 -5.23
C LEU A 247 21.79 21.83 -4.17
N ILE A 248 21.33 23.04 -4.51
CA ILE A 248 20.54 23.88 -3.61
C ILE A 248 19.28 23.13 -3.19
N ASP A 249 18.52 22.57 -4.13
CA ASP A 249 17.30 21.83 -3.79
C ASP A 249 17.58 20.61 -2.89
N GLN A 250 18.71 19.91 -3.07
CA GLN A 250 19.12 18.82 -2.17
C GLN A 250 19.58 19.30 -0.79
N LEU A 251 20.31 20.41 -0.71
CA LEU A 251 20.68 21.08 0.55
C LEU A 251 19.43 21.43 1.36
N LYS A 252 18.40 21.92 0.67
CA LYS A 252 17.12 22.25 1.31
C LYS A 252 16.46 21.04 1.93
N ILE A 253 16.41 19.93 1.19
CA ILE A 253 15.87 18.66 1.68
C ILE A 253 16.69 18.15 2.87
N TYR A 254 18.02 18.23 2.80
CA TYR A 254 18.93 17.82 3.88
C TYR A 254 18.72 18.64 5.15
N TRP A 255 18.59 19.97 5.05
CA TRP A 255 18.35 20.84 6.20
C TRP A 255 17.01 20.60 6.88
N ILE A 256 15.93 20.43 6.10
CA ILE A 256 14.60 20.07 6.62
C ILE A 256 14.67 18.76 7.40
N HIS A 257 15.36 17.76 6.86
CA HIS A 257 15.51 16.45 7.51
C HIS A 257 16.34 16.50 8.80
N ASN A 258 17.22 17.49 8.95
CA ASN A 258 18.06 17.67 10.15
C ASN A 258 17.55 18.77 11.10
N GLY A 259 16.37 19.36 10.82
CA GLY A 259 15.74 20.35 11.70
C GLY A 259 16.38 21.75 11.67
N TYR A 260 17.05 22.11 10.58
CA TYR A 260 17.55 23.48 10.38
C TYR A 260 16.48 24.37 9.75
N ASP A 261 16.29 25.57 10.29
CA ASP A 261 15.28 26.54 9.83
C ASP A 261 15.82 27.40 8.66
N PHE A 262 14.94 27.81 7.75
CA PHE A 262 15.31 28.45 6.48
C PHE A 262 15.63 29.94 6.56
N ASP A 263 15.47 30.55 7.73
CA ASP A 263 15.68 31.98 7.90
C ASP A 263 17.14 32.30 8.22
N CYS A 264 17.92 32.48 7.16
CA CYS A 264 19.10 33.36 7.15
C CYS A 264 19.29 33.88 5.74
N GLY A 265 18.60 34.98 5.41
CA GLY A 265 18.95 35.80 4.27
C GLY A 265 20.32 36.45 4.47
N TYR A 266 21.19 36.29 3.47
CA TYR A 266 22.12 37.31 2.95
C TYR A 266 22.48 36.95 1.51
#